data_AF-A0A0B7JW48-F1
#
_entry.id   AF-A0A0B7JW48-F1
#
_cell.length_a   1.000
_cell.length_b   1.000
_cell.length_c   1.000
_cell.angle_alpha   90.00
_cell.angle_beta   90.00
_cell.angle_gamma   90.00
#
_symmetry.space_group_name_H-M   'P 1'
#
loop_
_entity.id
_entity.type
_entity.pdbx_description
1 polymer ?
#
loop_
_entity_poly.entity_id
_entity_poly.type
_entity_poly.pdbx_seq_one_letter_code
_entity_poly.pdbx_strand_id
1 'polypeptide(L)'
;MKSTFYKATFGLAAALYATLTSADVTSRQVGDSNDIQFQWGVPESSASSSSGAFYVQLSAPVTYQWVGLGIGSRMAGSHILLMYQDGNGNITLSNRQADGHSMPTTTTDGQLELLSGTGVQDGRMVANVRASDLNLQLGGQNSWIAAWKTGSSLDSTNTAAQISRHDGHSQFSINFAQASISSDANPFENSNGTVNNPSSGGNNNGDSSSDGDDDSSSGSNMNTIILAHGIIMTIVFVAMYPIGSMLMPLVGKWYIHGAWQFVAYLMMWAGFGLGYVYAERNGYFFNQTHTRMGTIVVALLGLQPLFGWFHHSQYAKHQSRGIISHVHIWYGRALIIVGIVNGGLGLQLTGNTSGRYMIAYSVVAAVVFAAYIGSIGFGFLKRRRQDGGAEGRPGSALSTAAMNLNSRRARSVVAAVARRNVPVQQMRGFIAPTVSRRADFVQELYLKELKAYKPTPVKDSDAVGQVQTFSTPATPQSPEETDLAGSLQDH
;
A
#
# COMPACT_ATOMS: atom_id res chain seq x y z
N MET A 1 10.11 -58.25 53.25
CA MET A 1 8.75 -58.84 53.10
C MET A 1 7.72 -57.75 53.39
N LYS A 2 6.86 -57.44 52.39
CA LYS A 2 5.49 -56.86 52.47
C LYS A 2 5.34 -55.52 53.22
N SER A 3 5.21 -54.35 52.59
CA SER A 3 4.12 -53.76 51.77
C SER A 3 2.77 -53.55 52.48
N THR A 4 2.43 -52.30 52.84
CA THR A 4 1.09 -51.64 52.75
C THR A 4 1.28 -50.13 53.09
N PHE A 5 1.31 -49.15 52.19
CA PHE A 5 0.26 -48.45 51.42
C PHE A 5 -0.85 -47.69 52.21
N TYR A 6 -0.70 -46.35 52.21
CA TYR A 6 -1.66 -45.23 52.03
C TYR A 6 -2.88 -45.04 52.96
N LYS A 7 -2.97 -43.83 53.53
CA LYS A 7 -3.97 -42.77 53.18
C LYS A 7 -3.73 -41.51 54.04
N ALA A 8 -3.24 -40.43 53.43
CA ALA A 8 -3.29 -39.09 54.02
C ALA A 8 -4.31 -38.26 53.23
N THR A 9 -5.46 -38.01 53.85
CA THR A 9 -6.45 -37.03 53.41
C THR A 9 -5.97 -35.62 53.78
N PHE A 10 -5.63 -34.80 52.79
CA PHE A 10 -5.48 -33.36 52.97
C PHE A 10 -6.82 -32.68 52.65
N GLY A 11 -7.48 -32.17 53.68
CA GLY A 11 -8.56 -31.20 53.53
C GLY A 11 -7.97 -29.84 53.19
N LEU A 12 -8.25 -29.35 51.98
CA LEU A 12 -7.86 -28.01 51.55
C LEU A 12 -9.00 -27.05 51.92
N ALA A 13 -8.84 -26.34 53.03
CA ALA A 13 -9.66 -25.19 53.36
C ALA A 13 -9.26 -24.04 52.43
N ALA A 14 -10.09 -23.76 51.42
CA ALA A 14 -9.96 -22.57 50.61
C ALA A 14 -10.41 -21.36 51.45
N ALA A 15 -9.45 -20.60 51.98
CA ALA A 15 -9.71 -19.27 52.52
C ALA A 15 -10.09 -18.34 51.36
N LEU A 16 -11.38 -18.05 51.23
CA LEU A 16 -11.90 -16.97 50.39
C LEU A 16 -11.39 -15.64 50.97
N TYR A 17 -10.29 -15.15 50.45
CA TYR A 17 -9.95 -13.74 50.58
C TYR A 17 -10.91 -12.96 49.68
N ALA A 18 -12.01 -12.46 50.25
CA ALA A 18 -12.73 -11.37 49.64
C ALA A 18 -11.85 -10.12 49.74
N THR A 19 -11.08 -9.84 48.70
CA THR A 19 -10.51 -8.51 48.51
C THR A 19 -11.70 -7.55 48.39
N LEU A 20 -11.91 -6.72 49.40
CA LEU A 20 -12.74 -5.52 49.26
C LEU A 20 -12.05 -4.64 48.22
N THR A 21 -12.42 -4.78 46.96
CA THR A 21 -11.97 -3.88 45.89
C THR A 21 -12.61 -2.53 46.18
N SER A 22 -11.77 -1.56 46.53
CA SER A 22 -12.18 -0.15 46.51
C SER A 22 -12.68 0.16 45.09
N ALA A 23 -13.86 0.77 44.99
CA ALA A 23 -14.48 1.17 43.72
C ALA A 23 -13.50 2.02 42.91
N ASP A 24 -13.29 1.68 41.64
CA ASP A 24 -12.47 2.46 40.73
C ASP A 24 -13.27 2.85 39.50
N VAL A 25 -13.18 4.12 39.11
CA VAL A 25 -13.76 4.60 37.86
C VAL A 25 -12.91 4.08 36.71
N THR A 26 -13.53 3.65 35.62
CA THR A 26 -12.75 3.33 34.41
C THR A 26 -12.37 4.62 33.71
N SER A 27 -11.13 4.77 33.25
CA SER A 27 -10.67 5.95 32.53
C SER A 27 -10.16 5.63 31.13
N ARG A 28 -10.23 6.64 30.24
CA ARG A 28 -9.68 6.58 28.90
C ARG A 28 -9.07 7.92 28.51
N GLN A 29 -7.84 7.90 28.01
CA GLN A 29 -7.19 9.07 27.43
C GLN A 29 -7.25 9.02 25.90
N VAL A 30 -7.45 10.19 25.29
CA VAL A 30 -7.44 10.45 23.85
C VAL A 30 -6.84 11.83 23.58
N GLY A 31 -6.87 12.30 22.33
CA GLY A 31 -6.22 13.56 21.93
C GLY A 31 -4.85 13.30 21.31
N ASP A 32 -4.32 14.30 20.61
CA ASP A 32 -3.05 14.16 19.89
C ASP A 32 -1.86 13.92 20.83
N SER A 33 -2.00 14.35 22.10
CA SER A 33 -1.01 14.18 23.17
C SER A 33 -1.53 13.33 24.34
N ASN A 34 -2.61 12.55 24.16
CA ASN A 34 -3.30 11.82 25.24
C ASN A 34 -3.73 12.72 26.42
N ASP A 35 -4.07 13.97 26.13
CA ASP A 35 -4.34 15.03 27.09
C ASP A 35 -5.83 15.24 27.38
N ILE A 36 -6.73 14.62 26.60
CA ILE A 36 -8.17 14.55 26.86
C ILE A 36 -8.45 13.28 27.64
N GLN A 37 -9.14 13.38 28.77
CA GLN A 37 -9.46 12.27 29.66
C GLN A 37 -10.97 12.15 29.86
N PHE A 38 -11.46 10.92 29.72
CA PHE A 38 -12.81 10.53 30.05
C PHE A 38 -12.79 9.52 31.19
N GLN A 39 -13.78 9.58 32.07
CA GLN A 39 -13.97 8.59 33.13
C GLN A 39 -15.42 8.18 33.22
N TRP A 40 -15.68 6.91 33.59
CA TRP A 40 -17.01 6.35 33.78
C TRP A 40 -17.13 5.72 35.15
N GLY A 41 -18.30 5.90 35.78
CA GLY A 41 -18.71 5.20 36.99
C GLY A 41 -20.16 4.74 36.86
N VAL A 42 -20.45 3.49 37.22
CA VAL A 42 -21.78 2.90 37.12
C VAL A 42 -22.15 2.27 38.47
N PRO A 43 -23.20 2.73 39.15
CA PRO A 43 -23.64 2.11 40.39
C PRO A 43 -23.96 0.63 40.19
N GLU A 44 -23.55 -0.23 41.12
CA GLU A 44 -23.84 -1.68 41.08
C GLU A 44 -25.34 -1.97 40.89
N SER A 45 -26.21 -1.15 41.49
CA SER A 45 -27.66 -1.23 41.33
C SER A 45 -28.12 -0.95 39.89
N SER A 46 -27.46 -0.03 39.18
CA SER A 46 -27.77 0.32 37.80
C SER A 46 -27.19 -0.71 36.82
N ALA A 47 -26.01 -1.23 37.10
CA ALA A 47 -25.39 -2.31 36.32
C ALA A 47 -26.21 -3.61 36.38
N SER A 48 -26.65 -4.01 37.58
CA SER A 48 -27.41 -5.24 37.81
C SER A 48 -28.83 -5.21 37.25
N SER A 49 -29.50 -4.05 37.32
CA SER A 49 -30.82 -3.87 36.72
C SER A 49 -30.79 -3.48 35.24
N SER A 50 -29.60 -3.26 34.67
CA SER A 50 -29.37 -2.70 33.34
C SER A 50 -30.20 -1.44 33.05
N SER A 51 -30.51 -0.67 34.10
CA SER A 51 -31.38 0.50 34.07
C SER A 51 -30.99 1.43 35.21
N GLY A 52 -31.05 2.75 35.00
CA GLY A 52 -30.69 3.74 36.03
C GLY A 52 -29.60 4.70 35.58
N ALA A 53 -28.91 5.28 36.55
CA ALA A 53 -27.93 6.32 36.31
C ALA A 53 -26.54 5.75 36.05
N PHE A 54 -25.74 6.51 35.31
CA PHE A 54 -24.30 6.35 35.23
C PHE A 54 -23.64 7.73 35.26
N TYR A 55 -22.36 7.75 35.57
CA TYR A 55 -21.56 8.95 35.77
C TYR A 55 -20.48 8.99 34.71
N VAL A 56 -20.27 10.17 34.13
CA VAL A 56 -19.19 10.41 33.17
C VAL A 56 -18.50 11.73 33.48
N GLN A 57 -17.17 11.72 33.45
CA GLN A 57 -16.36 12.93 33.49
C GLN A 57 -15.72 13.16 32.12
N LEU A 58 -15.79 14.39 31.63
CA LEU A 58 -15.01 14.89 30.51
C LEU A 58 -14.00 15.89 31.04
N SER A 59 -12.70 15.70 30.75
CA SER A 59 -11.63 16.61 31.17
C SER A 59 -10.67 16.87 30.02
N ALA A 60 -10.45 18.13 29.67
CA ALA A 60 -9.56 18.51 28.58
C ALA A 60 -8.86 19.85 28.84
N PRO A 61 -7.65 20.08 28.32
CA PRO A 61 -7.02 21.40 28.33
C PRO A 61 -7.87 22.48 27.67
N VAL A 62 -7.77 23.72 28.16
CA VAL A 62 -8.45 24.89 27.57
C VAL A 62 -7.94 25.29 26.18
N THR A 63 -6.91 24.60 25.67
CA THR A 63 -6.41 24.75 24.29
C THR A 63 -7.33 24.12 23.25
N TYR A 64 -8.28 23.29 23.69
CA TYR A 64 -9.34 22.78 22.83
C TYR A 64 -10.52 23.76 22.81
N GLN A 65 -10.95 24.13 21.62
CA GLN A 65 -12.15 24.95 21.40
C GLN A 65 -13.40 24.22 21.89
N TRP A 66 -13.48 22.91 21.63
CA TRP A 66 -14.53 22.02 22.12
C TRP A 66 -14.05 20.57 22.14
N VAL A 67 -14.63 19.76 23.03
CA VAL A 67 -14.45 18.30 23.10
C VAL A 67 -15.81 17.63 23.19
N GLY A 68 -16.01 16.56 22.43
CA GLY A 68 -17.24 15.79 22.38
C GLY A 68 -17.02 14.32 22.72
N LEU A 69 -17.94 13.74 23.47
CA LEU A 69 -18.04 12.31 23.77
C LEU A 69 -19.39 11.80 23.27
N GLY A 70 -19.37 10.86 22.33
CA GLY A 70 -20.56 10.27 21.74
C GLY A 70 -20.77 8.82 22.16
N ILE A 71 -22.04 8.45 22.38
CA ILE A 71 -22.47 7.08 22.60
C ILE A 71 -22.70 6.40 21.24
N GLY A 72 -22.04 5.26 21.03
CA GLY A 72 -22.14 4.47 19.82
C GLY A 72 -20.80 4.25 19.11
N SER A 73 -20.85 3.62 17.95
CA SER A 73 -19.66 3.23 17.16
C SER A 73 -19.35 4.17 16.00
N ARG A 74 -20.18 5.20 15.75
CA ARG A 74 -20.04 6.16 14.66
C ARG A 74 -20.82 7.43 14.98
N MET A 75 -20.52 8.53 14.30
CA MET A 75 -21.22 9.81 14.48
C MET A 75 -22.71 9.73 14.13
N ALA A 76 -23.06 9.11 12.99
CA ALA A 76 -24.45 8.95 12.58
C ALA A 76 -25.23 8.05 13.55
N GLY A 77 -26.33 8.58 14.08
CA GLY A 77 -27.17 7.95 15.11
C GLY A 77 -26.63 8.09 16.54
N SER A 78 -25.52 8.79 16.77
CA SER A 78 -24.94 8.94 18.12
C SER A 78 -25.52 10.09 18.91
N HIS A 79 -25.54 9.89 20.23
CA HIS A 79 -25.84 10.91 21.22
C HIS A 79 -24.54 11.49 21.77
N ILE A 80 -24.33 12.80 21.65
CA ILE A 80 -23.05 13.47 21.85
C ILE A 80 -23.15 14.49 22.98
N LEU A 81 -22.36 14.27 24.03
CA LEU A 81 -22.06 15.24 25.07
C LEU A 81 -20.92 16.13 24.57
N LEU A 82 -21.21 17.39 24.32
CA LEU A 82 -20.26 18.37 23.79
C LEU A 82 -19.94 19.42 24.86
N MET A 83 -18.67 19.55 25.22
CA MET A 83 -18.16 20.48 26.23
C MET A 83 -17.28 21.56 25.57
N TYR A 84 -17.50 22.81 25.97
CA TYR A 84 -16.64 23.96 25.64
C TYR A 84 -16.75 25.01 26.75
N GLN A 85 -15.84 25.98 26.78
CA GLN A 85 -15.85 27.04 27.79
C GLN A 85 -16.97 28.06 27.50
N ASP A 86 -17.57 28.59 28.56
CA ASP A 86 -18.71 29.52 28.47
C ASP A 86 -18.30 31.00 28.32
N GLY A 87 -17.02 31.29 28.49
CA GLY A 87 -16.44 32.64 28.45
C GLY A 87 -16.37 33.34 29.82
N ASN A 88 -16.97 32.74 30.86
CA ASN A 88 -17.11 33.31 32.20
C ASN A 88 -16.35 32.50 33.27
N GLY A 89 -15.38 31.68 32.84
CA GLY A 89 -14.61 30.80 33.73
C GLY A 89 -15.33 29.49 34.09
N ASN A 90 -16.40 29.15 33.37
CA ASN A 90 -17.11 27.89 33.50
C ASN A 90 -17.21 27.18 32.13
N ILE A 91 -17.96 26.10 32.06
CA ILE A 91 -18.19 25.33 30.84
C ILE A 91 -19.66 25.37 30.45
N THR A 92 -19.89 25.22 29.15
CA THR A 92 -21.18 24.88 28.57
C THR A 92 -21.15 23.42 28.15
N LEU A 93 -22.08 22.62 28.70
CA LEU A 93 -22.35 21.26 28.26
C LEU A 93 -23.58 21.27 27.36
N SER A 94 -23.40 20.80 26.14
CA SER A 94 -24.45 20.69 25.13
C SER A 94 -24.72 19.23 24.83
N ASN A 95 -25.99 18.85 24.98
CA ASN A 95 -26.45 17.53 24.58
C ASN A 95 -26.94 17.54 23.14
N ARG A 96 -26.39 16.69 22.27
CA ARG A 96 -26.70 16.71 20.83
C ARG A 96 -26.97 15.33 20.24
N GLN A 97 -27.86 15.29 19.26
CA GLN A 97 -28.09 14.13 18.41
C GLN A 97 -27.43 14.35 17.04
N ALA A 98 -26.76 13.34 16.53
CA ALA A 98 -26.16 13.35 15.20
C ALA A 98 -26.90 12.39 14.28
N ASP A 99 -27.50 12.89 13.19
CA ASP A 99 -28.22 12.04 12.22
C ASP A 99 -27.31 11.52 11.08
N GLY A 100 -26.09 12.04 11.00
CA GLY A 100 -25.14 11.76 9.93
C GLY A 100 -23.80 12.45 10.18
N HIS A 101 -23.05 12.73 9.11
CA HIS A 101 -21.80 13.50 9.16
C HIS A 101 -22.02 15.01 9.02
N SER A 102 -23.17 15.49 9.49
CA SER A 102 -23.57 16.90 9.53
C SER A 102 -23.47 17.44 10.96
N MET A 103 -23.54 18.77 11.13
CA MET A 103 -23.51 19.38 12.47
C MET A 103 -24.59 18.76 13.37
N PRO A 104 -24.22 18.16 14.52
CA PRO A 104 -25.19 17.63 15.47
C PRO A 104 -26.07 18.75 16.03
N THR A 105 -27.34 18.43 16.27
CA THR A 105 -28.35 19.37 16.78
C THR A 105 -28.68 19.06 18.23
N THR A 106 -29.05 20.07 19.01
CA THR A 106 -29.38 19.87 20.43
C THR A 106 -30.61 19.01 20.59
N THR A 107 -30.58 18.07 21.54
CA THR A 107 -31.70 17.18 21.88
C THR A 107 -32.01 17.25 23.37
N THR A 108 -33.25 16.88 23.72
CA THR A 108 -33.71 16.68 25.10
C THR A 108 -33.77 15.19 25.47
N ASP A 109 -33.28 14.31 24.61
CA ASP A 109 -33.22 12.87 24.90
C ASP A 109 -32.20 12.58 26.00
N GLY A 110 -32.55 11.64 26.90
CA GLY A 110 -31.76 11.32 28.09
C GLY A 110 -31.90 12.35 29.21
N GLN A 111 -31.75 11.90 30.45
CA GLN A 111 -31.70 12.80 31.60
C GLN A 111 -30.24 13.10 31.91
N LEU A 112 -29.82 14.36 31.76
CA LEU A 112 -28.47 14.81 32.04
C LEU A 112 -28.49 15.86 33.14
N GLU A 113 -27.65 15.65 34.14
CA GLU A 113 -27.46 16.57 35.25
C GLU A 113 -25.97 16.89 35.37
N LEU A 114 -25.65 18.20 35.37
CA LEU A 114 -24.32 18.70 35.67
C LEU A 114 -24.08 18.62 37.18
N LEU A 115 -23.02 17.92 37.55
CA LEU A 115 -22.65 17.72 38.94
C LEU A 115 -21.60 18.75 39.37
N SER A 116 -21.46 18.91 40.68
CA SER A 116 -20.40 19.71 41.27
C SER A 116 -19.00 19.15 40.93
N GLY A 117 -18.00 20.04 40.97
CA GLY A 117 -16.67 19.82 40.38
C GLY A 117 -16.58 20.09 38.87
N THR A 118 -17.69 20.50 38.22
CA THR A 118 -17.69 21.00 36.84
C THR A 118 -17.20 22.46 36.80
N GLY A 119 -16.33 22.78 35.86
CA GLY A 119 -15.87 24.14 35.60
C GLY A 119 -14.54 24.21 34.86
N VAL A 120 -13.94 25.40 34.83
CA VAL A 120 -12.58 25.58 34.35
C VAL A 120 -11.64 25.75 35.54
N GLN A 121 -10.71 24.81 35.70
CA GLN A 121 -9.74 24.80 36.80
C GLN A 121 -8.39 24.24 36.32
N ASP A 122 -7.29 24.81 36.81
CA ASP A 122 -5.92 24.40 36.47
C ASP A 122 -5.63 24.31 34.95
N GLY A 123 -6.20 25.24 34.17
CA GLY A 123 -6.04 25.27 32.72
C GLY A 123 -6.77 24.13 31.99
N ARG A 124 -7.74 23.49 32.64
CA ARG A 124 -8.57 22.43 32.07
C ARG A 124 -10.06 22.76 32.23
N MET A 125 -10.85 22.40 31.23
CA MET A 125 -12.29 22.33 31.33
C MET A 125 -12.69 20.93 31.78
N VAL A 126 -13.52 20.86 32.82
CA VAL A 126 -14.00 19.62 33.43
C VAL A 126 -15.52 19.65 33.50
N ALA A 127 -16.18 18.59 33.01
CA ALA A 127 -17.62 18.39 33.17
C ALA A 127 -17.87 17.04 33.83
N ASN A 128 -18.48 17.07 35.01
CA ASN A 128 -18.98 15.91 35.73
C ASN A 128 -20.47 15.78 35.43
N VAL A 129 -20.90 14.64 34.92
CA VAL A 129 -22.26 14.46 34.40
C VAL A 129 -22.87 13.19 34.97
N ARG A 130 -24.09 13.30 35.51
CA ARG A 130 -24.96 12.15 35.79
C ARG A 130 -25.93 12.00 34.62
N ALA A 131 -26.02 10.79 34.09
CA ALA A 131 -26.80 10.49 32.90
C ALA A 131 -27.68 9.26 33.12
N SER A 132 -28.89 9.26 32.57
CA SER A 132 -29.76 8.08 32.47
C SER A 132 -30.55 8.07 31.15
N ASP A 133 -31.19 6.93 30.85
CA ASP A 133 -32.10 6.77 29.69
C ASP A 133 -31.44 6.88 28.30
N LEU A 134 -30.15 6.54 28.19
CA LEU A 134 -29.38 6.62 26.92
C LEU A 134 -29.20 5.28 26.18
N ASN A 135 -30.10 4.30 26.41
CA ASN A 135 -30.09 2.97 25.78
C ASN A 135 -28.70 2.28 25.78
N LEU A 136 -28.07 2.25 26.96
CA LEU A 136 -26.77 1.61 27.20
C LEU A 136 -26.93 0.26 27.91
N GLN A 137 -25.99 -0.65 27.68
CA GLN A 137 -25.89 -1.89 28.45
C GLN A 137 -25.12 -1.62 29.74
N LEU A 138 -25.82 -1.29 30.84
CA LEU A 138 -25.17 -0.80 32.05
C LEU A 138 -24.30 -1.85 32.78
N GLY A 139 -24.48 -3.14 32.51
CA GLY A 139 -23.60 -4.22 32.98
C GLY A 139 -22.65 -4.77 31.91
N GLY A 140 -22.62 -4.17 30.73
CA GLY A 140 -21.98 -4.73 29.54
C GLY A 140 -20.96 -3.80 28.88
N GLN A 141 -20.54 -4.19 27.67
CA GLN A 141 -19.64 -3.39 26.86
C GLN A 141 -20.44 -2.38 26.02
N ASN A 142 -20.04 -1.12 26.07
CA ASN A 142 -20.63 -0.04 25.28
C ASN A 142 -19.56 0.59 24.37
N SER A 143 -19.95 0.89 23.13
CA SER A 143 -19.09 1.62 22.19
C SER A 143 -19.22 3.13 22.40
N TRP A 144 -18.09 3.80 22.28
CA TRP A 144 -17.95 5.24 22.41
C TRP A 144 -17.14 5.81 21.25
N ILE A 145 -17.45 7.05 20.92
CA ILE A 145 -16.65 7.89 20.04
C ILE A 145 -16.26 9.15 20.80
N ALA A 146 -15.09 9.70 20.48
CA ALA A 146 -14.68 11.01 20.96
C ALA A 146 -14.25 11.86 19.78
N ALA A 147 -14.43 13.18 19.87
CA ALA A 147 -14.00 14.12 18.86
C ALA A 147 -13.56 15.43 19.53
N TRP A 148 -12.58 16.11 18.95
CA TRP A 148 -12.06 17.35 19.51
C TRP A 148 -11.64 18.34 18.44
N LYS A 149 -11.71 19.61 18.79
CA LYS A 149 -11.24 20.71 17.97
C LYS A 149 -10.25 21.57 18.72
N THR A 150 -9.08 21.78 18.13
CA THR A 150 -8.06 22.67 18.70
C THR A 150 -8.33 24.09 18.23
N GLY A 151 -8.16 25.07 19.11
CA GLY A 151 -8.35 26.48 18.75
C GLY A 151 -8.71 27.37 19.92
N SER A 152 -9.03 28.62 19.62
CA SER A 152 -9.56 29.56 20.60
C SER A 152 -10.88 29.06 21.16
N SER A 153 -11.13 29.37 22.42
CA SER A 153 -12.38 29.08 23.10
C SER A 153 -13.61 29.54 22.29
N LEU A 154 -14.72 28.82 22.43
CA LEU A 154 -16.01 29.22 21.85
C LEU A 154 -16.66 30.36 22.66
N ASP A 155 -16.31 30.49 23.94
CA ASP A 155 -16.76 31.53 24.87
C ASP A 155 -18.26 31.82 24.76
N SER A 156 -19.07 30.77 24.95
CA SER A 156 -20.51 30.84 24.71
C SER A 156 -21.28 30.00 25.70
N THR A 157 -22.36 30.55 26.26
CA THR A 157 -23.35 29.84 27.08
C THR A 157 -24.43 29.14 26.26
N ASN A 158 -24.46 29.35 24.94
CA ASN A 158 -25.51 28.83 24.07
C ASN A 158 -25.26 27.36 23.75
N THR A 159 -26.01 26.44 24.36
CA THR A 159 -25.92 24.99 24.10
C THR A 159 -26.09 24.62 22.62
N ALA A 160 -26.81 25.42 21.83
CA ALA A 160 -26.99 25.22 20.39
C ALA A 160 -25.94 25.95 19.52
N ALA A 161 -24.84 26.43 20.10
CA ALA A 161 -23.79 27.14 19.36
C ALA A 161 -23.29 26.35 18.15
N GLN A 162 -23.05 27.05 17.04
CA GLN A 162 -22.49 26.43 15.85
C GLN A 162 -21.03 26.04 16.10
N ILE A 163 -20.68 24.82 15.69
CA ILE A 163 -19.32 24.31 15.80
C ILE A 163 -18.79 23.93 14.42
N SER A 164 -17.49 24.16 14.22
CA SER A 164 -16.78 23.63 13.06
C SER A 164 -16.49 22.15 13.26
N ARG A 165 -16.21 21.43 12.16
CA ARG A 165 -15.80 20.02 12.20
C ARG A 165 -14.55 19.81 13.09
N HIS A 166 -14.52 18.69 13.81
CA HIS A 166 -13.37 18.29 14.63
C HIS A 166 -12.09 18.16 13.80
N ASP A 167 -10.96 18.35 14.46
CA ASP A 167 -9.63 18.15 13.89
C ASP A 167 -9.14 16.71 14.13
N GLY A 168 -9.53 16.11 15.26
CA GLY A 168 -9.24 14.71 15.61
C GLY A 168 -10.45 13.98 16.19
N HIS A 169 -10.42 12.65 16.12
CA HIS A 169 -11.46 11.79 16.68
C HIS A 169 -10.88 10.43 17.10
N SER A 170 -11.62 9.71 17.94
CA SER A 170 -11.28 8.36 18.40
C SER A 170 -12.55 7.51 18.53
N GLN A 171 -12.36 6.19 18.48
CA GLN A 171 -13.40 5.21 18.75
C GLN A 171 -12.83 4.15 19.69
N PHE A 172 -13.59 3.78 20.70
CA PHE A 172 -13.21 2.79 21.69
C PHE A 172 -14.44 2.14 22.32
N SER A 173 -14.22 1.11 23.13
CA SER A 173 -15.28 0.47 23.92
C SER A 173 -14.91 0.50 25.39
N ILE A 174 -15.90 0.67 26.26
CA ILE A 174 -15.74 0.62 27.71
C ILE A 174 -16.64 -0.49 28.24
N ASN A 175 -16.06 -1.40 29.01
CA ASN A 175 -16.82 -2.42 29.73
C ASN A 175 -17.27 -1.86 31.07
N PHE A 176 -18.57 -1.63 31.22
CA PHE A 176 -19.12 -1.02 32.43
C PHE A 176 -19.00 -1.91 33.66
N ALA A 177 -18.79 -3.22 33.49
CA ALA A 177 -18.43 -4.11 34.60
C ALA A 177 -17.11 -3.72 35.29
N GLN A 178 -16.21 -3.01 34.59
CA GLN A 178 -14.94 -2.50 35.14
C GLN A 178 -15.08 -1.07 35.70
N ALA A 179 -16.23 -0.44 35.52
CA ALA A 179 -16.53 0.92 35.97
C ALA A 179 -17.49 0.92 37.17
N SER A 180 -17.58 -0.20 37.90
CA SER A 180 -18.56 -0.38 38.98
C SER A 180 -18.23 0.49 40.18
N ILE A 181 -19.20 1.27 40.64
CA ILE A 181 -19.11 2.08 41.86
C ILE A 181 -20.12 1.58 42.91
N SER A 182 -19.73 1.68 44.18
CA SER A 182 -20.47 1.10 45.31
C SER A 182 -21.74 1.87 45.69
N SER A 183 -21.94 3.08 45.17
CA SER A 183 -23.10 3.92 45.49
C SER A 183 -23.52 4.78 44.29
N ASP A 184 -24.81 5.14 44.23
CA ASP A 184 -25.34 6.10 43.27
C ASP A 184 -25.06 7.54 43.75
N ALA A 185 -23.79 7.94 43.68
CA ALA A 185 -23.29 9.26 44.05
C ALA A 185 -22.16 9.69 43.11
N ASN A 186 -21.91 11.00 43.01
CA ASN A 186 -20.86 11.57 42.17
C ASN A 186 -19.47 11.01 42.57
N PRO A 187 -18.84 10.16 41.75
CA PRO A 187 -17.57 9.54 42.10
C PRO A 187 -16.36 10.47 41.91
N PHE A 188 -16.56 11.66 41.33
CA PHE A 188 -15.50 12.58 40.93
C PHE A 188 -15.16 13.65 41.97
N GLU A 189 -15.93 13.78 43.05
CA GLU A 189 -15.75 14.84 44.06
C GLU A 189 -14.61 14.60 45.05
N ASN A 190 -14.21 13.34 45.26
CA ASN A 190 -13.14 12.99 46.22
C ASN A 190 -11.76 12.84 45.57
N SER A 191 -11.62 13.15 44.28
CA SER A 191 -10.34 13.15 43.57
C SER A 191 -9.55 14.44 43.82
N ASN A 192 -9.29 14.75 45.10
CA ASN A 192 -8.48 15.90 45.48
C ASN A 192 -7.01 15.62 45.12
N GLY A 193 -6.59 16.03 43.91
CA GLY A 193 -5.22 16.47 43.65
C GLY A 193 -4.08 15.44 43.75
N THR A 194 -4.34 14.15 43.53
CA THR A 194 -3.25 13.20 43.22
C THR A 194 -3.51 12.56 41.88
N VAL A 195 -2.72 12.96 40.89
CA VAL A 195 -2.43 12.15 39.70
C VAL A 195 -1.73 10.89 40.22
N ASN A 196 -2.49 9.94 40.75
CA ASN A 196 -2.03 8.57 40.92
C ASN A 196 -2.08 7.97 39.53
N ASN A 197 -1.05 8.29 38.76
CA ASN A 197 -0.55 7.45 37.69
C ASN A 197 -0.51 6.03 38.27
N PRO A 198 -1.27 5.05 37.76
CA PRO A 198 -0.95 3.67 38.06
C PRO A 198 0.45 3.49 37.48
N SER A 199 1.45 3.45 38.37
CA SER A 199 2.80 3.06 38.02
C SER A 199 2.71 1.70 37.36
N SER A 200 2.74 1.70 36.03
CA SER A 200 3.12 0.54 35.24
C SER A 200 4.60 0.30 35.56
N GLY A 201 4.83 -0.42 36.66
CA GLY A 201 6.11 -1.03 36.97
C GLY A 201 6.32 -2.19 36.00
N GLY A 202 6.76 -1.87 34.78
CA GLY A 202 7.23 -2.82 33.78
C GLY A 202 8.55 -2.32 33.24
N ASN A 203 9.65 -2.92 33.72
CA ASN A 203 11.01 -2.61 33.31
C ASN A 203 11.18 -2.67 31.78
N ASN A 204 11.62 -1.55 31.20
CA ASN A 204 12.15 -1.51 29.85
C ASN A 204 13.53 -2.17 29.82
N ASN A 205 13.59 -3.43 29.43
CA ASN A 205 14.77 -4.00 28.78
C ASN A 205 14.34 -4.49 27.40
N GLY A 206 14.97 -3.93 26.37
CA GLY A 206 14.69 -4.31 25.00
C GLY A 206 15.09 -5.75 24.73
N ASP A 207 14.20 -6.50 24.10
CA ASP A 207 14.60 -7.47 23.09
C ASP A 207 13.46 -7.68 22.10
N SER A 208 13.85 -7.70 20.84
CA SER A 208 13.07 -8.05 19.68
C SER A 208 12.71 -9.53 19.69
N SER A 209 11.42 -9.87 19.77
CA SER A 209 10.90 -11.09 19.15
C SER A 209 9.36 -11.08 19.08
N SER A 210 8.87 -11.17 17.84
CA SER A 210 7.74 -11.99 17.43
C SER A 210 7.24 -12.99 18.47
N ASP A 211 6.01 -12.82 18.92
CA ASP A 211 4.86 -13.76 18.78
C ASP A 211 3.88 -13.59 19.96
N GLY A 212 2.59 -13.83 19.73
CA GLY A 212 1.58 -13.95 20.79
C GLY A 212 0.52 -12.84 20.89
N ASP A 213 -0.54 -13.04 20.11
CA ASP A 213 -1.95 -13.05 20.54
C ASP A 213 -2.29 -12.36 21.89
N ASP A 214 -3.05 -11.26 21.83
CA ASP A 214 -3.99 -10.90 22.90
C ASP A 214 -5.12 -9.98 22.40
N ASP A 215 -6.33 -10.34 22.82
CA ASP A 215 -7.65 -9.94 22.34
C ASP A 215 -8.02 -8.48 22.67
N SER A 216 -8.05 -7.65 21.63
CA SER A 216 -8.64 -6.29 21.64
C SER A 216 -9.31 -5.99 20.29
N SER A 217 -10.26 -6.84 19.95
CA SER A 217 -10.72 -7.18 18.59
C SER A 217 -11.64 -6.18 17.85
N SER A 218 -11.53 -4.86 18.07
CA SER A 218 -12.22 -3.89 17.18
C SER A 218 -11.48 -2.59 16.89
N GLY A 219 -10.77 -1.99 17.85
CA GLY A 219 -9.95 -0.78 17.61
C GLY A 219 -8.61 -1.07 16.93
N SER A 220 -7.96 -2.18 17.31
CA SER A 220 -6.70 -2.65 16.69
C SER A 220 -6.91 -3.04 15.23
N ASN A 221 -8.01 -3.74 14.93
CA ASN A 221 -8.36 -4.17 13.59
C ASN A 221 -8.50 -3.01 12.60
N MET A 222 -9.09 -1.89 13.00
CA MET A 222 -9.29 -0.75 12.09
C MET A 222 -7.99 0.00 11.79
N ASN A 223 -7.12 0.17 12.79
CA ASN A 223 -5.77 0.71 12.60
C ASN A 223 -4.91 -0.22 11.73
N THR A 224 -5.04 -1.53 11.92
CA THR A 224 -4.39 -2.54 11.07
C THR A 224 -4.92 -2.49 9.64
N ILE A 225 -6.23 -2.31 9.42
CA ILE A 225 -6.82 -2.22 8.07
C ILE A 225 -6.30 -0.99 7.32
N ILE A 226 -6.28 0.20 7.94
CA ILE A 226 -5.79 1.42 7.27
C ILE A 226 -4.28 1.37 7.04
N LEU A 227 -3.51 0.82 7.99
CA LEU A 227 -2.08 0.60 7.84
C LEU A 227 -1.79 -0.38 6.69
N ALA A 228 -2.49 -1.52 6.64
CA ALA A 228 -2.35 -2.52 5.59
C ALA A 228 -2.73 -1.94 4.22
N HIS A 229 -3.86 -1.22 4.13
CA HIS A 229 -4.26 -0.48 2.92
C HIS A 229 -3.15 0.46 2.46
N GLY A 230 -2.65 1.31 3.36
CA GLY A 230 -1.62 2.31 3.06
C GLY A 230 -0.29 1.68 2.60
N ILE A 231 0.18 0.63 3.28
CA ILE A 231 1.41 -0.10 2.92
C ILE A 231 1.25 -0.76 1.54
N ILE A 232 0.18 -1.53 1.34
CA ILE A 232 -0.06 -2.25 0.09
C ILE A 232 -0.17 -1.27 -1.07
N MET A 233 -1.00 -0.23 -0.95
CA MET A 233 -1.21 0.75 -2.02
C MET A 233 0.06 1.56 -2.31
N THR A 234 0.87 1.88 -1.29
CA THR A 234 2.17 2.53 -1.50
C THR A 234 3.12 1.65 -2.28
N ILE A 235 3.28 0.38 -1.90
CA ILE A 235 4.14 -0.57 -2.61
C ILE A 235 3.67 -0.73 -4.07
N VAL A 236 2.36 -0.87 -4.27
CA VAL A 236 1.77 -1.06 -5.59
C VAL A 236 2.01 0.14 -6.51
N PHE A 237 1.70 1.36 -6.06
CA PHE A 237 1.76 2.56 -6.91
C PHE A 237 3.14 3.19 -7.01
N VAL A 238 3.93 3.17 -5.93
CA VAL A 238 5.26 3.80 -5.90
C VAL A 238 6.34 2.86 -6.45
N ALA A 239 6.20 1.54 -6.26
CA ALA A 239 7.22 0.59 -6.71
C ALA A 239 6.72 -0.31 -7.84
N MET A 240 5.69 -1.13 -7.62
CA MET A 240 5.37 -2.23 -8.54
C MET A 240 4.93 -1.74 -9.93
N TYR A 241 3.98 -0.79 -10.02
CA TYR A 241 3.53 -0.29 -11.32
C TYR A 241 4.65 0.42 -12.11
N PRO A 242 5.43 1.35 -11.49
CA PRO A 242 6.61 1.92 -12.14
C PRO A 242 7.61 0.86 -12.61
N ILE A 243 8.04 -0.06 -11.74
CA ILE A 243 8.98 -1.15 -12.09
C ILE A 243 8.43 -1.98 -13.25
N GLY A 244 7.15 -2.37 -13.17
CA GLY A 244 6.48 -3.14 -14.21
C GLY A 244 6.52 -2.44 -15.57
N SER A 245 6.34 -1.12 -15.58
CA SER A 245 6.44 -0.32 -16.80
C SER A 245 7.87 -0.17 -17.34
N MET A 246 8.91 -0.28 -16.49
CA MET A 246 10.33 -0.29 -16.89
C MET A 246 10.78 -1.64 -17.49
N LEU A 247 10.10 -2.75 -17.17
CA LEU A 247 10.48 -4.08 -17.66
C LEU A 247 10.47 -4.19 -19.20
N MET A 248 9.53 -3.52 -19.87
CA MET A 248 9.47 -3.55 -21.34
C MET A 248 10.64 -2.80 -22.01
N PRO A 249 10.97 -1.55 -21.62
CA PRO A 249 12.19 -0.87 -22.11
C PRO A 249 13.50 -1.61 -21.81
N LEU A 250 13.62 -2.24 -20.63
CA LEU A 250 14.88 -2.83 -20.16
C LEU A 250 15.08 -4.27 -20.65
N VAL A 251 14.09 -5.13 -20.38
CA VAL A 251 14.15 -6.59 -20.62
C VAL A 251 13.54 -6.96 -21.96
N GLY A 252 12.44 -6.30 -22.36
CA GLY A 252 11.76 -6.53 -23.64
C GLY A 252 10.92 -7.81 -23.72
N LYS A 253 10.75 -8.54 -22.61
CA LYS A 253 9.98 -9.79 -22.53
C LYS A 253 8.56 -9.53 -22.01
N TRP A 254 7.55 -9.72 -22.88
CA TRP A 254 6.15 -9.41 -22.57
C TRP A 254 5.59 -10.21 -21.40
N TYR A 255 5.96 -11.48 -21.27
CA TYR A 255 5.43 -12.37 -20.23
C TYR A 255 5.94 -12.00 -18.83
N ILE A 256 7.18 -11.48 -18.72
CA ILE A 256 7.72 -10.98 -17.45
C ILE A 256 6.99 -9.70 -17.04
N HIS A 257 6.79 -8.78 -17.99
CA HIS A 257 5.98 -7.59 -17.78
C HIS A 257 4.55 -7.95 -17.37
N GLY A 258 3.90 -8.84 -18.12
CA GLY A 258 2.53 -9.28 -17.84
C GLY A 258 2.38 -9.94 -16.48
N ALA A 259 3.27 -10.87 -16.12
CA ALA A 259 3.24 -11.55 -14.82
C ALA A 259 3.42 -10.57 -13.66
N TRP A 260 4.42 -9.67 -13.74
CA TRP A 260 4.63 -8.65 -12.72
C TRP A 260 3.44 -7.70 -12.58
N GLN A 261 2.88 -7.25 -13.71
CA GLN A 261 1.69 -6.38 -13.73
C GLN A 261 0.47 -7.08 -13.16
N PHE A 262 0.32 -8.38 -13.38
CA PHE A 262 -0.79 -9.17 -12.83
C PHE A 262 -0.70 -9.28 -11.30
N VAL A 263 0.50 -9.49 -10.75
CA VAL A 263 0.70 -9.47 -9.28
C VAL A 263 0.37 -8.10 -8.70
N ALA A 264 0.84 -7.01 -9.35
CA ALA A 264 0.49 -5.65 -8.95
C ALA A 264 -1.02 -5.38 -9.00
N TYR A 265 -1.69 -5.88 -10.04
CA TYR A 265 -3.12 -5.77 -10.22
C TYR A 265 -3.92 -6.45 -9.09
N LEU A 266 -3.54 -7.68 -8.69
CA LEU A 266 -4.21 -8.36 -7.59
C LEU A 266 -3.99 -7.64 -6.26
N MET A 267 -2.77 -7.18 -5.98
CA MET A 267 -2.47 -6.41 -4.77
C MET A 267 -3.20 -5.06 -4.73
N MET A 268 -3.37 -4.40 -5.89
CA MET A 268 -4.17 -3.18 -5.99
C MET A 268 -5.61 -3.42 -5.56
N TRP A 269 -6.27 -4.48 -6.04
CA TRP A 269 -7.64 -4.80 -5.66
C TRP A 269 -7.77 -5.21 -4.19
N ALA A 270 -6.80 -5.95 -3.66
CA ALA A 270 -6.75 -6.27 -2.23
C ALA A 270 -6.62 -5.00 -1.37
N GLY A 271 -5.68 -4.11 -1.74
CA GLY A 271 -5.52 -2.81 -1.11
C GLY A 271 -6.79 -1.98 -1.20
N PHE A 272 -7.40 -1.87 -2.39
CA PHE A 272 -8.66 -1.15 -2.58
C PHE A 272 -9.79 -1.71 -1.72
N GLY A 273 -9.93 -3.03 -1.62
CA GLY A 273 -10.93 -3.69 -0.78
C GLY A 273 -10.81 -3.30 0.70
N LEU A 274 -9.58 -3.31 1.25
CA LEU A 274 -9.31 -2.85 2.62
C LEU A 274 -9.70 -1.37 2.80
N GLY A 275 -9.33 -0.52 1.84
CA GLY A 275 -9.66 0.91 1.86
C GLY A 275 -11.17 1.17 1.76
N TYR A 276 -11.88 0.41 0.94
CA TYR A 276 -13.34 0.47 0.81
C TYR A 276 -14.03 0.11 2.12
N VAL A 277 -13.65 -1.02 2.74
CA VAL A 277 -14.22 -1.46 4.02
C VAL A 277 -14.02 -0.38 5.10
N TYR A 278 -12.83 0.21 5.16
CA TYR A 278 -12.55 1.30 6.10
C TYR A 278 -13.37 2.56 5.78
N ALA A 279 -13.40 2.98 4.51
CA ALA A 279 -14.09 4.20 4.10
C ALA A 279 -15.61 4.11 4.27
N GLU A 280 -16.23 2.97 3.97
CA GLU A 280 -17.67 2.74 4.12
C GLU A 280 -18.08 2.77 5.58
N ARG A 281 -17.32 2.09 6.46
CA ARG A 281 -17.61 2.04 7.91
C ARG A 281 -17.50 3.40 8.58
N ASN A 282 -16.65 4.28 8.07
CA ASN A 282 -16.44 5.63 8.61
C ASN A 282 -17.20 6.73 7.83
N GLY A 283 -17.95 6.38 6.78
CA GLY A 283 -18.69 7.34 5.94
C GLY A 283 -17.81 8.23 5.04
N TYR A 284 -16.56 7.84 4.81
CA TYR A 284 -15.63 8.52 3.91
C TYR A 284 -15.71 8.04 2.46
N PHE A 285 -16.46 6.97 2.17
CA PHE A 285 -16.56 6.45 0.82
C PHE A 285 -17.17 7.51 -0.10
N PHE A 286 -16.43 7.86 -1.16
CA PHE A 286 -16.78 8.88 -2.16
C PHE A 286 -17.03 10.32 -1.66
N ASN A 287 -16.99 10.54 -0.35
CA ASN A 287 -17.16 11.84 0.31
C ASN A 287 -15.86 12.63 0.45
N GLN A 288 -14.71 11.99 0.20
CA GLN A 288 -13.40 12.63 0.32
C GLN A 288 -12.59 12.57 -0.98
N THR A 289 -11.72 13.55 -1.21
CA THR A 289 -10.90 13.66 -2.44
C THR A 289 -10.09 12.39 -2.70
N HIS A 290 -9.42 11.84 -1.67
CA HIS A 290 -8.64 10.59 -1.80
C HIS A 290 -9.50 9.37 -2.17
N THR A 291 -10.67 9.22 -1.53
CA THR A 291 -11.54 8.05 -1.75
C THR A 291 -12.28 8.15 -3.09
N ARG A 292 -12.66 9.36 -3.51
CA ARG A 292 -13.27 9.64 -4.82
C ARG A 292 -12.27 9.45 -5.95
N MET A 293 -11.11 10.14 -5.88
CA MET A 293 -10.06 10.03 -6.91
C MET A 293 -9.51 8.60 -6.97
N GLY A 294 -9.22 7.99 -5.81
CA GLY A 294 -8.72 6.62 -5.71
C GLY A 294 -9.65 5.59 -6.36
N THR A 295 -10.96 5.67 -6.07
CA THR A 295 -11.96 4.78 -6.69
C THR A 295 -11.98 4.92 -8.21
N ILE A 296 -11.95 6.15 -8.72
CA ILE A 296 -11.91 6.40 -10.17
C ILE A 296 -10.63 5.83 -10.79
N VAL A 297 -9.47 6.06 -10.17
CA VAL A 297 -8.18 5.57 -10.68
C VAL A 297 -8.12 4.04 -10.68
N VAL A 298 -8.58 3.38 -9.62
CA VAL A 298 -8.61 1.91 -9.53
C VAL A 298 -9.57 1.32 -10.56
N ALA A 299 -10.75 1.91 -10.74
CA ALA A 299 -11.70 1.46 -11.77
C ALA A 299 -11.11 1.59 -13.19
N LEU A 300 -10.43 2.70 -13.48
CA LEU A 300 -9.74 2.92 -14.75
C LEU A 300 -8.56 1.96 -14.94
N LEU A 301 -7.73 1.74 -13.91
CA LEU A 301 -6.69 0.71 -13.94
C LEU A 301 -7.26 -0.71 -14.08
N GLY A 302 -8.49 -0.95 -13.64
CA GLY A 302 -9.27 -2.16 -13.90
C GLY A 302 -9.33 -2.54 -15.38
N LEU A 303 -9.30 -1.55 -16.28
CA LEU A 303 -9.36 -1.76 -17.73
C LEU A 303 -7.99 -2.00 -18.38
N GLN A 304 -6.89 -1.78 -17.66
CA GLN A 304 -5.54 -1.94 -18.20
C GLN A 304 -5.24 -3.36 -18.72
N PRO A 305 -5.62 -4.46 -18.03
CA PRO A 305 -5.39 -5.81 -18.55
C PRO A 305 -6.07 -6.05 -19.90
N LEU A 306 -7.27 -5.50 -20.11
CA LEU A 306 -7.99 -5.59 -21.38
C LEU A 306 -7.22 -4.88 -22.50
N PHE A 307 -6.80 -3.62 -22.26
CA PHE A 307 -5.98 -2.90 -23.23
C PHE A 307 -4.62 -3.55 -23.47
N GLY A 308 -4.02 -4.15 -22.44
CA GLY A 308 -2.78 -4.91 -22.55
C GLY A 308 -2.94 -6.14 -23.43
N TRP A 309 -4.05 -6.89 -23.28
CA TRP A 309 -4.39 -8.02 -24.13
C TRP A 309 -4.57 -7.58 -25.58
N PHE A 310 -5.41 -6.57 -25.84
CA PHE A 310 -5.66 -6.10 -27.19
C PHE A 310 -4.38 -5.59 -27.86
N HIS A 311 -3.57 -4.84 -27.11
CA HIS A 311 -2.26 -4.40 -27.56
C HIS A 311 -1.36 -5.57 -27.94
N HIS A 312 -1.26 -6.59 -27.07
CA HIS A 312 -0.41 -7.75 -27.32
C HIS A 312 -0.91 -8.57 -28.51
N SER A 313 -2.22 -8.83 -28.60
CA SER A 313 -2.83 -9.56 -29.72
C SER A 313 -2.59 -8.84 -31.05
N GLN A 314 -2.73 -7.52 -31.08
CA GLN A 314 -2.47 -6.73 -32.27
C GLN A 314 -0.99 -6.76 -32.66
N TYR A 315 -0.08 -6.62 -31.68
CA TYR A 315 1.36 -6.65 -31.92
C TYR A 315 1.85 -8.04 -32.37
N ALA A 316 1.31 -9.12 -31.81
CA ALA A 316 1.62 -10.48 -32.21
C ALA A 316 1.25 -10.74 -33.69
N LYS A 317 0.10 -10.20 -34.14
CA LYS A 317 -0.38 -10.33 -35.52
C LYS A 317 0.37 -9.44 -36.53
N HIS A 318 0.64 -8.18 -36.17
CA HIS A 318 1.10 -7.17 -37.13
C HIS A 318 2.56 -6.74 -36.95
N GLN A 319 3.25 -7.23 -35.91
CA GLN A 319 4.64 -6.90 -35.55
C GLN A 319 4.93 -5.38 -35.52
N SER A 320 3.89 -4.57 -35.29
CA SER A 320 3.94 -3.11 -35.33
C SER A 320 3.06 -2.51 -34.24
N ARG A 321 3.41 -1.30 -33.82
CA ARG A 321 2.62 -0.53 -32.84
C ARG A 321 1.47 0.16 -33.56
N GLY A 322 0.23 -0.13 -33.16
CA GLY A 322 -0.92 0.66 -33.63
C GLY A 322 -1.49 1.58 -32.57
N ILE A 323 -2.71 2.04 -32.81
CA ILE A 323 -3.38 3.04 -31.96
C ILE A 323 -3.59 2.50 -30.54
N ILE A 324 -4.04 1.24 -30.41
CA ILE A 324 -4.27 0.58 -29.12
C ILE A 324 -2.97 0.52 -28.29
N SER A 325 -1.81 0.31 -28.93
CA SER A 325 -0.50 0.36 -28.25
C SER A 325 -0.28 1.70 -27.56
N HIS A 326 -0.54 2.81 -28.27
CA HIS A 326 -0.30 4.14 -27.76
C HIS A 326 -1.28 4.49 -26.65
N VAL A 327 -2.55 4.13 -26.84
CA VAL A 327 -3.59 4.30 -25.80
C VAL A 327 -3.17 3.57 -24.53
N HIS A 328 -2.88 2.27 -24.59
CA HIS A 328 -2.46 1.47 -23.42
C HIS A 328 -1.28 2.09 -22.66
N ILE A 329 -0.23 2.51 -23.38
CA ILE A 329 0.99 3.09 -22.81
C ILE A 329 0.73 4.45 -22.14
N TRP A 330 0.10 5.39 -22.86
CA TRP A 330 -0.11 6.74 -22.34
C TRP A 330 -1.19 6.78 -21.26
N TYR A 331 -2.25 5.99 -21.41
CA TYR A 331 -3.28 5.80 -20.40
C TYR A 331 -2.69 5.26 -19.10
N GLY A 332 -1.84 4.23 -19.17
CA GLY A 332 -1.19 3.66 -17.99
C GLY A 332 -0.26 4.65 -17.29
N ARG A 333 0.54 5.39 -18.07
CA ARG A 333 1.43 6.43 -17.54
C ARG A 333 0.67 7.53 -16.79
N ALA A 334 -0.41 8.03 -17.38
CA ALA A 334 -1.24 9.06 -16.75
C ALA A 334 -1.83 8.56 -15.42
N LEU A 335 -2.38 7.34 -15.40
CA LEU A 335 -2.98 6.77 -14.20
C LEU A 335 -1.98 6.49 -13.08
N ILE A 336 -0.74 6.09 -13.39
CA ILE A 336 0.31 5.93 -12.38
C ILE A 336 0.60 7.27 -11.69
N ILE A 337 0.73 8.36 -12.46
CA ILE A 337 1.00 9.69 -11.90
C ILE A 337 -0.16 10.13 -11.00
N VAL A 338 -1.40 10.03 -11.49
CA VAL A 338 -2.59 10.39 -10.70
C VAL A 338 -2.69 9.51 -9.45
N GLY A 339 -2.38 8.22 -9.56
CA GLY A 339 -2.37 7.28 -8.43
C GLY A 339 -1.34 7.61 -7.35
N ILE A 340 -0.13 8.03 -7.73
CA ILE A 340 0.90 8.49 -6.77
C ILE A 340 0.43 9.76 -6.06
N VAL A 341 -0.14 10.73 -6.78
CA VAL A 341 -0.72 11.93 -6.16
C VAL A 341 -1.84 11.53 -5.19
N ASN A 342 -2.70 10.60 -5.58
CA ASN A 342 -3.75 10.07 -4.70
C ASN A 342 -3.18 9.41 -3.44
N GLY A 343 -2.08 8.66 -3.55
CA GLY A 343 -1.39 8.06 -2.40
C GLY A 343 -0.90 9.11 -1.40
N GLY A 344 -0.36 10.23 -1.90
CA GLY A 344 0.01 11.38 -1.07
C GLY A 344 -1.18 11.99 -0.32
N LEU A 345 -2.33 12.14 -0.98
CA LEU A 345 -3.57 12.60 -0.34
C LEU A 345 -4.07 11.62 0.74
N GLY A 346 -3.86 10.32 0.55
CA GLY A 346 -4.19 9.30 1.54
C GLY A 346 -3.37 9.42 2.82
N LEU A 347 -2.07 9.74 2.71
CA LEU A 347 -1.20 9.98 3.87
C LEU A 347 -1.52 11.29 4.62
N GLN A 348 -2.07 12.29 3.93
CA GLN A 348 -2.54 13.52 4.58
C GLN A 348 -3.78 13.26 5.44
N LEU A 349 -4.63 12.30 5.05
CA LEU A 349 -5.86 11.97 5.75
C LEU A 349 -5.65 11.23 7.08
N THR A 350 -4.53 10.55 7.26
CA THR A 350 -4.22 9.82 8.50
C THR A 350 -3.71 10.74 9.62
N GLY A 351 -3.92 12.06 9.52
CA GLY A 351 -3.53 13.01 10.57
C GLY A 351 -2.02 13.08 10.82
N ASN A 352 -1.20 12.98 9.76
CA ASN A 352 0.26 12.99 9.91
C ASN A 352 0.80 14.41 10.23
N THR A 353 0.61 14.85 11.48
CA THR A 353 0.96 16.18 12.02
C THR A 353 2.44 16.52 11.89
N SER A 354 3.33 15.52 11.82
CA SER A 354 4.79 15.75 11.73
C SER A 354 5.34 15.86 10.31
N GLY A 355 4.54 15.68 9.25
CA GLY A 355 5.00 15.76 7.84
C GLY A 355 6.05 14.72 7.40
N ARG A 356 6.72 14.04 8.34
CA ARG A 356 7.85 13.11 8.13
C ARG A 356 7.54 11.98 7.16
N TYR A 357 6.40 11.30 7.30
CA TYR A 357 6.01 10.21 6.41
C TYR A 357 5.63 10.72 5.01
N MET A 358 5.07 11.93 4.91
CA MET A 358 4.80 12.56 3.61
C MET A 358 6.10 12.90 2.89
N ILE A 359 7.09 13.46 3.61
CA ILE A 359 8.43 13.75 3.06
C ILE A 359 9.09 12.45 2.60
N ALA A 360 9.11 11.40 3.43
CA ALA A 360 9.68 10.11 3.07
C ALA A 360 9.02 9.50 1.82
N TYR A 361 7.67 9.51 1.76
CA TYR A 361 6.92 9.06 0.60
C TYR A 361 7.29 9.84 -0.66
N SER A 362 7.32 11.17 -0.59
CA SER A 362 7.66 12.04 -1.72
C SER A 362 9.07 11.82 -2.23
N VAL A 363 10.06 11.63 -1.33
CA VAL A 363 11.45 11.34 -1.71
C VAL A 363 11.54 10.02 -2.46
N VAL A 364 10.93 8.94 -1.92
CA VAL A 364 10.94 7.63 -2.57
C VAL A 364 10.24 7.69 -3.93
N ALA A 365 9.08 8.33 -4.01
CA ALA A 365 8.35 8.50 -5.27
C ALA A 365 9.16 9.28 -6.31
N ALA A 366 9.87 10.33 -5.91
CA ALA A 366 10.73 11.12 -6.80
C ALA A 366 11.92 10.29 -7.32
N VAL A 367 12.56 9.50 -6.47
CA VAL A 367 13.68 8.61 -6.87
C VAL A 367 13.20 7.56 -7.87
N VAL A 368 12.07 6.89 -7.62
CA VAL A 368 11.53 5.90 -8.55
C VAL A 368 11.08 6.55 -9.86
N PHE A 369 10.51 7.76 -9.81
CA PHE A 369 10.16 8.51 -11.02
C PHE A 369 11.40 8.89 -11.84
N ALA A 370 12.50 9.30 -11.20
CA ALA A 370 13.75 9.56 -11.91
C ALA A 370 14.31 8.28 -12.57
N ALA A 371 14.29 7.15 -11.87
CA ALA A 371 14.66 5.85 -12.43
C ALA A 371 13.77 5.45 -13.61
N TYR A 372 12.47 5.74 -13.52
CA TYR A 372 11.50 5.50 -14.58
C TYR A 372 11.87 6.27 -15.86
N ILE A 373 12.11 7.57 -15.75
CA ILE A 373 12.52 8.41 -16.89
C ILE A 373 13.87 7.91 -17.47
N GLY A 374 14.82 7.55 -16.61
CA GLY A 374 16.09 6.96 -17.01
C GLY A 374 15.92 5.67 -17.84
N SER A 375 15.00 4.79 -17.43
CA SER A 375 14.71 3.54 -18.16
C SER A 375 14.16 3.78 -19.57
N ILE A 376 13.37 4.83 -19.76
CA ILE A 376 12.84 5.23 -21.07
C ILE A 376 13.98 5.72 -21.96
N GLY A 377 14.85 6.58 -21.43
CA GLY A 377 16.04 7.08 -22.14
C GLY A 377 16.98 5.95 -22.57
N PHE A 378 17.24 5.00 -21.67
CA PHE A 378 18.03 3.81 -21.98
C PHE A 378 17.39 2.95 -23.08
N GLY A 379 16.08 2.69 -22.99
CA GLY A 379 15.35 1.93 -23.99
C GLY A 379 15.40 2.58 -25.39
N PHE A 380 15.37 3.91 -25.45
CA PHE A 380 15.55 4.65 -26.70
C PHE A 380 16.97 4.53 -27.27
N LEU A 381 17.99 4.65 -26.42
CA LEU A 381 19.40 4.53 -26.83
C LEU A 381 19.75 3.11 -27.31
N LYS A 382 19.22 2.08 -26.64
CA LYS A 382 19.40 0.66 -27.00
C LYS A 382 18.86 0.37 -28.41
N ARG A 383 17.70 0.91 -28.77
CA ARG A 383 17.10 0.76 -30.10
C ARG A 383 17.95 1.42 -31.19
N ARG A 384 18.38 2.67 -30.97
CA ARG A 384 19.28 3.38 -31.91
C ARG A 384 20.59 2.63 -32.18
N ARG A 385 21.16 1.98 -31.16
CA ARG A 385 22.39 1.17 -31.32
C ARG A 385 22.16 -0.12 -32.11
N GLN A 386 20.98 -0.73 -32.00
CA GLN A 386 20.62 -1.91 -32.80
C GLN A 386 20.40 -1.55 -34.27
N ASP A 387 19.74 -0.41 -34.54
CA ASP A 387 19.51 0.09 -35.89
C ASP A 387 20.83 0.52 -36.58
N GLY A 388 21.72 1.22 -35.87
CA GLY A 388 23.03 1.65 -36.39
C GLY A 388 24.07 0.53 -36.54
N GLY A 389 23.86 -0.63 -35.91
CA GLY A 389 24.71 -1.81 -36.08
C GLY A 389 24.36 -2.67 -37.31
N ALA A 390 23.16 -2.50 -37.86
CA ALA A 390 22.70 -3.23 -39.04
C ALA A 390 23.23 -2.64 -40.36
N GLU A 391 23.64 -1.37 -40.35
CA GLU A 391 24.15 -0.65 -41.54
C GLU A 391 25.64 -0.91 -41.82
N GLY A 392 26.35 -1.60 -40.91
CA GLY A 392 27.79 -1.86 -40.99
C GLY A 392 28.21 -3.19 -41.64
N ARG A 393 27.30 -3.95 -42.26
CA ARG A 393 27.64 -5.18 -43.02
C ARG A 393 27.67 -4.87 -44.52
N PRO A 394 28.85 -4.83 -45.17
CA PRO A 394 28.93 -4.67 -46.61
C PRO A 394 28.59 -6.01 -47.26
N GLY A 395 27.32 -6.21 -47.64
CA GLY A 395 26.95 -7.44 -48.36
C GLY A 395 25.47 -7.78 -48.37
N SER A 396 24.60 -6.87 -48.79
CA SER A 396 23.28 -7.21 -49.37
C SER A 396 22.51 -6.00 -49.92
N ALA A 397 23.21 -4.91 -50.28
CA ALA A 397 22.60 -3.69 -50.83
C ALA A 397 22.12 -3.82 -52.30
N LEU A 398 21.69 -5.01 -52.73
CA LEU A 398 21.21 -5.27 -54.09
C LEU A 398 19.83 -5.92 -54.17
N SER A 399 19.15 -6.18 -53.04
CA SER A 399 17.78 -6.76 -53.07
C SER A 399 16.69 -5.89 -52.43
N THR A 400 17.05 -4.81 -51.73
CA THR A 400 16.07 -3.98 -51.00
C THR A 400 15.93 -2.56 -51.57
N ALA A 401 16.13 -2.40 -52.89
CA ALA A 401 15.85 -1.12 -53.58
C ALA A 401 14.53 -1.15 -54.39
N ALA A 402 13.85 -2.29 -54.48
CA ALA A 402 12.67 -2.48 -55.31
C ALA A 402 11.47 -3.04 -54.54
N MET A 403 11.11 -2.46 -53.38
CA MET A 403 9.79 -2.69 -52.76
C MET A 403 9.49 -1.68 -51.63
N ASN A 404 9.49 -0.38 -51.94
CA ASN A 404 8.74 0.59 -51.11
C ASN A 404 8.53 1.95 -51.82
N LEU A 405 7.94 1.88 -53.02
CA LEU A 405 7.27 3.03 -53.64
C LEU A 405 5.77 2.95 -53.32
N ASN A 406 5.39 3.22 -52.07
CA ASN A 406 4.04 3.69 -51.74
C ASN A 406 3.98 4.09 -50.27
N SER A 407 4.32 5.35 -49.97
CA SER A 407 3.77 6.18 -48.86
C SER A 407 4.71 7.34 -48.45
N ARG A 408 5.18 8.14 -49.42
CA ARG A 408 5.78 9.46 -49.13
C ARG A 408 5.12 10.57 -49.95
N ARG A 409 3.88 10.88 -49.58
CA ARG A 409 3.22 12.19 -49.66
C ARG A 409 2.48 12.29 -48.30
N ALA A 410 2.70 13.26 -47.42
CA ALA A 410 2.80 14.69 -47.67
C ALA A 410 3.79 15.41 -46.72
N ARG A 411 4.38 16.44 -47.33
CA ARG A 411 5.21 17.54 -46.81
C ARG A 411 4.51 18.27 -45.66
N SER A 412 5.16 18.50 -44.52
CA SER A 412 6.12 19.58 -44.24
C SER A 412 5.57 20.97 -44.54
N VAL A 413 5.03 21.64 -43.52
CA VAL A 413 4.77 23.09 -43.51
C VAL A 413 5.23 23.64 -42.16
N VAL A 414 6.03 24.71 -42.22
CA VAL A 414 6.59 25.56 -41.14
C VAL A 414 7.79 25.01 -40.36
N ALA A 415 8.98 25.19 -40.94
CA ALA A 415 10.21 25.41 -40.17
C ALA A 415 10.98 26.57 -40.82
N ALA A 416 10.70 27.79 -40.39
CA ALA A 416 11.53 28.96 -40.64
C ALA A 416 11.38 29.91 -39.45
N VAL A 417 12.51 30.49 -39.02
CA VAL A 417 12.72 31.35 -37.83
C VAL A 417 12.85 30.51 -36.54
N ALA A 418 13.99 30.41 -35.84
CA ALA A 418 15.06 31.37 -35.62
C ALA A 418 16.43 30.67 -35.58
N ARG A 419 17.39 31.20 -36.34
CA ARG A 419 18.82 31.04 -36.09
C ARG A 419 19.21 32.09 -35.04
N ARG A 420 19.83 31.68 -33.94
CA ARG A 420 20.62 32.60 -33.11
C ARG A 420 21.91 31.89 -32.70
N ASN A 421 23.01 32.41 -33.23
CA ASN A 421 24.39 32.01 -32.93
C ASN A 421 24.75 32.40 -31.49
N VAL A 422 25.28 31.45 -30.73
CA VAL A 422 26.17 31.71 -29.58
C VAL A 422 27.28 30.65 -29.62
N PRO A 423 28.57 31.04 -29.53
CA PRO A 423 29.70 30.13 -29.72
C PRO A 423 29.91 29.24 -28.49
N VAL A 424 29.97 27.93 -28.70
CA VAL A 424 30.39 26.96 -27.68
C VAL A 424 31.91 26.84 -27.72
N GLN A 425 32.59 27.25 -26.64
CA GLN A 425 34.00 26.93 -26.41
C GLN A 425 34.14 25.41 -26.23
N GLN A 426 34.95 24.78 -27.09
CA GLN A 426 35.40 23.40 -26.90
C GLN A 426 36.45 23.34 -25.79
N MET A 427 36.10 22.79 -24.63
CA MET A 427 37.10 22.22 -23.73
C MET A 427 37.32 20.75 -24.08
N ARG A 428 38.56 20.43 -24.46
CA ARG A 428 39.07 19.06 -24.60
C ARG A 428 39.47 18.52 -23.22
N GLY A 429 39.17 17.24 -22.98
CA GLY A 429 39.69 16.41 -21.87
C GLY A 429 38.62 15.39 -21.45
N PHE A 430 38.85 14.10 -21.25
CA PHE A 430 40.04 13.24 -21.30
C PHE A 430 39.60 11.88 -21.87
N ILE A 431 40.53 11.21 -22.56
CA ILE A 431 40.39 9.83 -23.02
C ILE A 431 40.27 8.93 -21.77
N ALA A 432 39.14 8.23 -21.62
CA ALA A 432 39.02 7.11 -20.69
C ALA A 432 39.28 5.79 -21.47
N PRO A 433 40.14 4.89 -20.96
CA PRO A 433 40.54 3.69 -21.69
C PRO A 433 39.39 2.66 -21.73
N THR A 434 39.26 2.05 -22.91
CA THR A 434 38.73 0.71 -23.20
C THR A 434 37.76 0.07 -22.20
N VAL A 435 36.51 -0.05 -22.67
CA VAL A 435 35.51 -1.03 -22.23
C VAL A 435 36.17 -2.36 -21.87
N SER A 436 36.03 -2.76 -20.62
CA SER A 436 36.15 -4.15 -20.21
C SER A 436 35.11 -4.97 -20.97
N ARG A 437 35.55 -5.76 -21.97
CA ARG A 437 34.72 -6.80 -22.58
C ARG A 437 34.28 -7.74 -21.46
N ARG A 438 33.04 -7.63 -20.99
CA ARG A 438 32.39 -8.74 -20.29
C ARG A 438 32.34 -9.91 -21.26
N ALA A 439 32.94 -11.02 -20.87
CA ALA A 439 32.88 -12.28 -21.58
C ALA A 439 31.42 -12.64 -21.87
N ASP A 440 31.10 -12.88 -23.14
CA ASP A 440 29.82 -13.45 -23.53
C ASP A 440 29.88 -14.94 -23.19
N PHE A 441 29.17 -15.32 -22.13
CA PHE A 441 29.18 -16.67 -21.56
C PHE A 441 28.86 -17.75 -22.60
N VAL A 442 27.99 -17.44 -23.57
CA VAL A 442 27.64 -18.38 -24.65
C VAL A 442 28.82 -18.58 -25.59
N GLN A 443 29.57 -17.51 -25.86
CA GLN A 443 30.74 -17.55 -26.74
C GLN A 443 31.89 -18.31 -26.09
N GLU A 444 32.10 -18.16 -24.77
CA GLU A 444 33.11 -18.93 -24.03
C GLU A 444 32.73 -20.41 -23.89
N LEU A 445 31.45 -20.74 -23.67
CA LEU A 445 30.99 -22.12 -23.63
C LEU A 445 31.18 -22.81 -24.98
N TYR A 446 30.83 -22.12 -26.08
CA TYR A 446 31.02 -22.64 -27.43
C TYR A 446 32.51 -22.86 -27.77
N LEU A 447 33.38 -21.91 -27.41
CA LEU A 447 34.83 -22.04 -27.59
C LEU A 447 35.44 -23.16 -26.72
N LYS A 448 34.88 -23.41 -25.54
CA LYS A 448 35.30 -24.50 -24.66
C LYS A 448 34.93 -25.87 -25.22
N GLU A 449 33.71 -26.04 -25.72
CA GLU A 449 33.26 -27.28 -26.38
C GLU A 449 34.07 -27.57 -27.65
N LEU A 450 34.33 -26.56 -28.48
CA LEU A 450 35.16 -26.73 -29.68
C LEU A 450 36.60 -27.13 -29.35
N LYS A 451 37.19 -26.59 -28.29
CA LYS A 451 38.54 -26.98 -27.85
C LYS A 451 38.59 -28.36 -27.20
N ALA A 452 37.48 -28.83 -26.62
CA ALA A 452 37.37 -30.15 -26.02
C ALA A 452 37.10 -31.26 -27.06
N TYR A 453 36.65 -30.89 -28.27
CA TYR A 453 36.38 -31.85 -29.34
C TYR A 453 37.68 -32.45 -29.90
N LYS A 454 37.87 -33.75 -29.65
CA LYS A 454 38.89 -34.58 -30.31
C LYS A 454 38.19 -35.47 -31.34
N PRO A 455 38.51 -35.35 -32.64
CA PRO A 455 37.98 -36.26 -33.64
C PRO A 455 38.39 -37.70 -33.31
N THR A 456 37.49 -38.66 -33.46
CA THR A 456 37.84 -40.08 -33.41
C THR A 456 38.83 -40.39 -34.54
N PRO A 457 39.98 -41.03 -34.25
CA PRO A 457 40.93 -41.41 -35.29
C PRO A 457 40.27 -42.42 -36.23
N VAL A 458 40.22 -42.08 -37.51
CA VAL A 458 39.76 -42.99 -38.58
C VAL A 458 40.75 -44.14 -38.66
N LYS A 459 40.28 -45.38 -38.54
CA LYS A 459 41.12 -46.57 -38.71
C LYS A 459 41.19 -46.90 -40.20
N ASP A 460 42.32 -47.39 -40.69
CA ASP A 460 42.48 -47.79 -42.10
C ASP A 460 41.47 -48.86 -42.55
N SER A 461 40.83 -49.56 -41.60
CA SER A 461 39.76 -50.53 -41.84
C SER A 461 38.37 -49.90 -42.10
N ASP A 462 38.14 -48.62 -41.80
CA ASP A 462 36.82 -47.98 -41.94
C ASP A 462 36.39 -47.80 -43.41
N ALA A 463 37.31 -47.96 -44.37
CA ALA A 463 37.02 -47.94 -45.80
C ALA A 463 36.66 -49.32 -46.39
N VAL A 464 36.85 -50.41 -45.64
CA VAL A 464 36.58 -51.77 -46.14
C VAL A 464 35.09 -52.08 -46.05
N GLY A 465 34.41 -52.12 -47.20
CA GLY A 465 32.97 -52.46 -47.32
C GLY A 465 32.07 -51.33 -47.84
N GLN A 466 32.59 -50.12 -48.01
CA GLN A 466 31.86 -48.97 -48.60
C GLN A 466 32.19 -48.74 -50.09
N VAL A 467 33.18 -49.44 -50.65
CA VAL A 467 33.57 -49.31 -52.06
C VAL A 467 33.67 -50.70 -52.69
N GLN A 468 32.93 -50.93 -53.79
CA GLN A 468 33.01 -52.16 -54.59
C GLN A 468 34.40 -52.27 -55.24
N THR A 469 35.05 -53.42 -55.13
CA THR A 469 36.35 -53.69 -55.76
C THR A 469 36.18 -53.77 -57.28
N PHE A 470 36.78 -52.82 -58.00
CA PHE A 470 36.73 -52.77 -59.47
C PHE A 470 37.69 -53.81 -60.07
N SER A 471 37.17 -54.70 -60.92
CA SER A 471 37.98 -55.58 -61.78
C SER A 471 37.85 -55.13 -63.23
N THR A 472 38.99 -55.01 -63.92
CA THR A 472 39.01 -54.64 -65.34
C THR A 472 38.49 -55.79 -66.20
N PRO A 473 37.59 -55.52 -67.18
CA PRO A 473 37.12 -56.54 -68.13
C PRO A 473 38.27 -57.14 -68.95
N ALA A 474 38.18 -58.42 -69.30
CA ALA A 474 39.18 -59.08 -70.15
C ALA A 474 39.18 -58.49 -71.57
N THR A 475 40.37 -58.26 -72.12
CA THR A 475 40.58 -57.71 -73.47
C THR A 475 40.04 -58.68 -74.53
N PRO A 476 39.18 -58.22 -75.47
CA PRO A 476 38.71 -59.07 -76.56
C PRO A 476 39.85 -59.42 -77.54
N GLN A 477 39.85 -60.64 -78.06
CA GLN A 477 40.82 -61.08 -79.08
C GLN A 477 40.55 -60.39 -80.43
N SER A 478 41.62 -59.83 -81.03
CA SER A 478 41.60 -59.18 -82.34
C SER A 478 41.58 -60.21 -83.47
N PRO A 479 40.76 -60.08 -84.52
CA PRO A 479 40.90 -60.87 -85.74
C PRO A 479 42.15 -60.38 -86.48
N GLU A 480 43.17 -61.23 -86.60
CA GLU A 480 44.36 -60.93 -87.39
C GLU A 480 44.02 -60.90 -88.89
N GLU A 481 44.59 -59.90 -89.55
CA GLU A 481 44.65 -59.77 -91.00
C GLU A 481 45.42 -60.97 -91.58
N THR A 482 44.70 -61.89 -92.19
CA THR A 482 45.34 -62.78 -93.16
C THR A 482 45.64 -61.97 -94.43
N ASP A 483 46.89 -61.55 -94.50
CA ASP A 483 47.72 -61.69 -95.69
C ASP A 483 47.57 -60.64 -96.80
N LEU A 484 47.95 -59.40 -96.50
CA LEU A 484 48.28 -58.36 -97.49
C LEU A 484 49.75 -58.45 -97.98
N ALA A 485 50.52 -59.45 -97.54
CA ALA A 485 51.93 -59.66 -97.94
C ALA A 485 52.09 -60.52 -99.22
N GLY A 486 51.01 -61.13 -99.73
CA GLY A 486 51.03 -61.88 -101.01
C GLY A 486 50.66 -61.08 -102.27
N SER A 487 50.25 -59.81 -102.17
CA SER A 487 49.72 -59.03 -103.32
C SER A 487 50.65 -57.96 -103.89
N LEU A 488 51.91 -57.90 -103.44
CA LEU A 488 52.93 -56.97 -103.94
C LEU A 488 54.00 -57.64 -104.82
N GLN A 489 53.68 -58.81 -105.37
CA GLN A 489 54.52 -59.52 -106.33
C GLN A 489 53.85 -59.56 -107.72
N ASP A 490 53.44 -58.39 -108.20
CA ASP A 490 53.17 -58.10 -109.61
C ASP A 490 53.19 -56.57 -109.79
N HIS A 491 54.41 -56.03 -109.95
CA HIS A 491 54.81 -54.97 -110.90
C HIS A 491 56.10 -54.24 -110.51
#